data_AF-A0A3N5X661-F1
#
_entry.id   AF-A0A3N5X661-F1
#
_cell.length_a   1.000
_cell.length_b   1.000
_cell.length_c   1.000
_cell.angle_alpha   90.00
_cell.angle_beta   90.00
_cell.angle_gamma   90.00
#
_symmetry.space_group_name_H-M   'P 1'
#
loop_
_entity.id
_entity.type
_entity.pdbx_description
1 polymer ?
#
loop_
_entity_poly.entity_id
_entity_poly.type
_entity_poly.pdbx_seq_one_letter_code
_entity_poly.pdbx_strand_id
1 'polypeptide(L)'
;MARMRMRGALCGAIVLLLVGEGCVGLNFVKRRLPPPYRASGGIVFQFEAPSAQRVQLAGNWPENDWLRGQAQTGSYLIGIMDDPDGDGIWTRVENLPPGRYQYKFVIDEKTWKEDPNNPQRVDDGYGGYNSLLVVD
;
A
#
# COMPACT_ATOMS: atom_id res chain seq x y z
N MET A 1 -17.35 -31.15 -68.97
CA MET A 1 -16.04 -31.67 -69.44
C MET A 1 -15.12 -30.44 -69.49
N ALA A 2 -14.04 -30.28 -68.73
CA ALA A 2 -12.93 -31.18 -68.44
C ALA A 2 -12.46 -31.14 -66.97
N ARG A 3 -11.59 -32.09 -66.63
CA ARG A 3 -11.35 -32.68 -65.31
C ARG A 3 -10.29 -31.93 -64.49
N MET A 4 -10.58 -31.75 -63.20
CA MET A 4 -9.62 -31.50 -62.10
C MET A 4 -8.53 -32.58 -62.07
N ARG A 5 -7.25 -32.20 -61.98
CA ARG A 5 -6.14 -33.12 -61.65
C ARG A 5 -5.32 -32.55 -60.51
N MET A 6 -5.45 -33.16 -59.33
CA MET A 6 -4.50 -33.09 -58.23
C MET A 6 -3.34 -34.07 -58.45
N ARG A 7 -2.11 -33.61 -58.22
CA ARG A 7 -0.89 -34.33 -57.78
C ARG A 7 -0.06 -33.24 -57.08
N GLY A 8 0.36 -33.26 -55.81
CA GLY A 8 0.70 -34.34 -54.89
C GLY A 8 2.22 -34.30 -54.64
N ALA A 9 2.68 -33.65 -53.57
CA ALA A 9 4.00 -33.89 -52.95
C ALA A 9 4.04 -33.30 -51.52
N LEU A 10 4.27 -34.18 -50.56
CA LEU A 10 4.40 -33.96 -49.12
C LEU A 10 5.90 -33.86 -48.78
N CYS A 11 6.34 -32.79 -48.11
CA CYS A 11 7.60 -32.65 -47.34
C CYS A 11 7.46 -31.29 -46.62
N GLY A 12 7.45 -31.15 -45.30
CA GLY A 12 8.20 -31.86 -44.28
C GLY A 12 9.09 -30.82 -43.59
N ALA A 13 8.59 -30.22 -42.50
CA ALA A 13 9.36 -29.70 -41.35
C ALA A 13 8.46 -28.76 -40.53
N ILE A 14 7.95 -29.30 -39.43
CA ILE A 14 7.46 -28.52 -38.29
C ILE A 14 8.66 -27.76 -37.74
N VAL A 15 8.65 -26.43 -37.80
CA VAL A 15 9.61 -25.60 -37.05
C VAL A 15 9.04 -25.44 -35.65
N LEU A 16 9.35 -26.41 -34.79
CA LEU A 16 9.21 -26.27 -33.34
C LEU A 16 10.48 -25.58 -32.83
N LEU A 17 10.47 -24.25 -32.74
CA LEU A 17 11.49 -23.52 -31.98
C LEU A 17 10.95 -23.27 -30.58
N LEU A 18 11.25 -24.20 -29.69
CA LEU A 18 11.24 -24.00 -28.25
C LEU A 18 12.44 -23.11 -27.88
N VAL A 19 12.15 -21.86 -27.57
CA VAL A 19 12.97 -21.01 -26.70
C VAL A 19 11.92 -20.31 -25.82
N GLY A 20 11.78 -20.61 -24.54
CA GLY A 20 12.81 -20.67 -23.52
C GLY A 20 12.47 -19.54 -22.54
N GLU A 21 11.82 -19.93 -21.46
CA GLU A 21 11.70 -19.22 -20.18
C GLU A 21 11.38 -17.72 -20.19
N GLY A 22 10.10 -17.42 -20.02
CA GLY A 22 9.69 -16.24 -19.28
C GLY A 22 8.47 -16.63 -18.47
N CYS A 23 8.65 -16.91 -17.17
CA CYS A 23 7.54 -16.83 -16.24
C CYS A 23 6.96 -15.43 -16.39
N VAL A 24 5.88 -15.28 -17.16
CA VAL A 24 5.02 -14.10 -17.07
C VAL A 24 4.44 -14.21 -15.66
N GLY A 25 5.18 -13.65 -14.72
CA GLY A 25 4.79 -13.62 -13.32
C GLY A 25 3.39 -13.06 -13.27
N LEU A 26 2.53 -13.71 -12.50
CA LEU A 26 1.21 -13.22 -12.14
C LEU A 26 1.38 -11.94 -11.31
N ASN A 27 1.80 -10.85 -11.94
CA ASN A 27 1.85 -9.49 -11.37
C ASN A 27 0.44 -8.90 -11.24
N PHE A 28 -0.61 -9.71 -11.42
CA PHE A 28 -2.00 -9.30 -11.24
C PHE A 28 -2.40 -9.25 -9.76
N VAL A 29 -1.66 -9.90 -8.87
CA VAL A 29 -1.86 -9.79 -7.42
C VAL A 29 -0.93 -8.72 -6.90
N LYS A 30 -1.40 -7.46 -6.78
CA LYS A 30 -0.69 -6.46 -5.96
C LYS A 30 -0.49 -7.05 -4.57
N ARG A 31 0.77 -7.18 -4.15
CA ARG A 31 1.08 -7.64 -2.79
C ARG A 31 0.51 -6.60 -1.82
N ARG A 32 -0.32 -7.04 -0.87
CA ARG A 32 -0.79 -6.17 0.20
C ARG A 32 0.41 -5.74 1.04
N LEU A 33 0.41 -4.47 1.45
CA LEU A 33 1.35 -3.99 2.45
C LEU A 33 1.10 -4.71 3.78
N PRO A 34 2.14 -4.91 4.62
CA PRO A 34 1.93 -5.38 5.98
C PRO A 34 1.17 -4.31 6.80
N PRO A 35 0.43 -4.72 7.86
CA PRO A 35 -0.02 -3.79 8.89
C PRO A 35 1.19 -3.16 9.60
N PRO A 36 1.01 -2.14 10.46
CA PRO A 36 2.13 -1.53 11.15
C PRO A 36 2.93 -2.55 11.95
N TYR A 37 4.26 -2.48 11.84
CA TYR A 37 5.15 -3.49 12.39
C TYR A 37 6.37 -2.87 13.05
N ARG A 38 6.95 -3.60 14.01
CA ARG A 38 8.14 -3.15 14.74
C ARG A 38 9.40 -3.32 13.88
N ALA A 39 10.22 -2.27 13.81
CA ALA A 39 11.56 -2.27 13.22
C ALA A 39 12.57 -1.61 14.18
N SER A 40 13.86 -1.55 13.80
CA SER A 40 14.94 -1.04 14.65
C SER A 40 14.76 0.44 15.08
N GLY A 41 13.98 1.23 14.34
CA GLY A 41 13.74 2.65 14.60
C GLY A 41 12.37 2.99 15.21
N GLY A 42 11.50 2.00 15.46
CA GLY A 42 10.14 2.23 15.95
C GLY A 42 9.09 1.36 15.25
N ILE A 43 7.84 1.82 15.25
CA ILE A 43 6.74 1.19 14.52
C ILE A 43 6.67 1.83 13.13
N VAL A 44 6.78 1.00 12.10
CA VAL A 44 6.68 1.41 10.69
C VAL A 44 5.21 1.37 10.28
N PHE A 45 4.73 2.47 9.73
CA PHE A 45 3.43 2.62 9.09
C PHE A 45 3.63 2.78 7.59
N GLN A 46 2.81 2.11 6.78
CA GLN A 46 2.85 2.19 5.32
C GLN A 46 1.45 2.38 4.75
N PHE A 47 1.32 3.18 3.70
CA PHE A 47 0.04 3.43 3.03
C PHE A 47 0.22 3.63 1.53
N GLU A 48 -0.54 2.89 0.72
CA GLU A 48 -0.51 3.00 -0.73
C GLU A 48 -1.44 4.13 -1.20
N ALA A 49 -0.88 5.20 -1.75
CA ALA A 49 -1.60 6.33 -2.34
C ALA A 49 -0.81 6.96 -3.51
N PRO A 50 -0.76 6.29 -4.68
CA PRO A 50 0.08 6.69 -5.82
C PRO A 50 -0.34 8.00 -6.50
N SER A 51 -1.49 8.56 -6.13
CA SER A 51 -1.98 9.84 -6.67
C SER A 51 -2.04 10.95 -5.62
N ALA A 52 -1.63 10.67 -4.38
CA ALA A 52 -1.58 11.67 -3.32
C ALA A 52 -0.45 12.66 -3.56
N GLN A 53 -0.67 13.92 -3.21
CA GLN A 53 0.39 14.92 -3.10
C GLN A 53 0.98 14.93 -1.68
N ARG A 54 0.17 14.53 -0.70
CA ARG A 54 0.59 14.41 0.70
C ARG A 54 -0.19 13.30 1.39
N VAL A 55 0.52 12.53 2.20
CA VAL A 55 -0.10 11.64 3.20
C VAL A 55 0.41 12.00 4.58
N GLN A 56 -0.51 12.04 5.54
CA GLN A 56 -0.22 12.21 6.96
C GLN A 56 -0.76 11.03 7.76
N LEU A 57 0.02 10.58 8.73
CA LEU A 57 -0.41 9.65 9.76
C LEU A 57 -1.02 10.44 10.93
N ALA A 58 -2.31 10.25 11.17
CA ALA A 58 -3.02 10.85 12.28
C ALA A 58 -3.29 9.80 13.36
N GLY A 59 -3.00 10.11 14.62
CA GLY A 59 -3.31 9.18 15.70
C GLY A 59 -3.31 9.83 17.08
N ASN A 60 -3.73 9.05 18.06
CA ASN A 60 -4.11 9.55 19.39
C ASN A 60 -2.96 9.67 20.40
N TRP A 61 -1.70 9.57 19.98
CA TRP A 61 -0.56 9.78 20.89
C TRP A 61 -0.28 11.28 21.09
N PRO A 62 0.31 11.68 22.24
CA PRO A 62 0.36 13.09 22.66
C PRO A 62 1.03 14.06 21.68
N GLU A 63 2.05 13.62 20.95
CA GLU A 63 2.78 14.45 19.99
C GLU A 63 2.01 14.64 18.67
N ASN A 64 1.05 13.75 18.38
CA ASN A 64 0.25 13.81 17.16
C ASN A 64 -1.15 14.37 17.41
N ASP A 65 -1.86 13.87 18.42
CA ASP A 65 -3.22 14.25 18.81
C ASP A 65 -4.15 14.50 17.59
N TRP A 66 -4.26 13.49 16.72
CA TRP A 66 -5.03 13.59 15.48
C TRP A 66 -4.63 14.79 14.60
N LEU A 67 -3.32 14.97 14.40
CA LEU A 67 -2.68 16.08 13.68
C LEU A 67 -2.85 17.47 14.33
N ARG A 68 -3.35 17.57 15.55
CA ARG A 68 -3.37 18.84 16.30
C ARG A 68 -1.99 19.16 16.89
N GLY A 69 -1.28 18.11 17.29
CA GLY A 69 0.01 18.16 17.97
C GLY A 69 0.02 18.99 19.22
N GLN A 70 1.22 19.44 19.59
CA GLN A 70 1.42 20.32 20.72
C GLN A 70 1.42 21.77 20.25
N ALA A 71 1.08 22.72 21.12
CA ALA A 71 0.92 24.14 20.82
C ALA A 71 2.14 24.80 20.11
N GLN A 72 3.30 24.15 20.11
CA GLN A 72 4.55 24.62 19.52
C GLN A 72 4.79 24.15 18.08
N THR A 73 4.14 23.07 17.64
CA THR A 73 4.26 22.55 16.27
C THR A 73 3.07 23.03 15.46
N GLY A 74 3.31 23.76 14.37
CA GLY A 74 2.25 24.10 13.42
C GLY A 74 1.56 22.82 12.92
N SER A 75 0.23 22.75 13.07
CA SER A 75 -0.57 21.54 12.85
C SER A 75 -0.35 20.89 11.46
N TYR A 76 -0.01 21.68 10.45
CA TYR A 76 0.18 21.24 9.07
C TYR A 76 1.42 20.36 8.83
N LEU A 77 2.38 20.28 9.76
CA LEU A 77 3.61 19.47 9.61
C LEU A 77 3.60 18.16 10.41
N ILE A 78 2.53 17.87 11.12
CA ILE A 78 2.47 16.68 11.99
C ILE A 78 2.14 15.47 11.15
N GLY A 79 2.74 14.32 11.48
CA GLY A 79 2.37 13.06 10.84
C GLY A 79 2.79 12.92 9.38
N ILE A 80 3.52 13.87 8.79
CA ILE A 80 3.95 13.80 7.37
C ILE A 80 4.65 12.48 7.09
N MET A 81 4.20 11.77 6.07
CA MET A 81 4.81 10.52 5.60
C MET A 81 5.73 10.80 4.42
N ASP A 82 6.76 9.97 4.25
CA ASP A 82 7.77 10.08 3.21
C ASP A 82 7.52 9.06 2.09
N ASP A 83 7.73 9.47 0.85
CA ASP A 83 7.76 8.63 -0.37
C ASP A 83 8.90 9.13 -1.26
N PRO A 84 10.17 8.86 -0.90
CA PRO A 84 11.32 9.46 -1.58
C PRO A 84 11.62 8.82 -2.95
N ASP A 85 11.20 7.58 -3.18
CA ASP A 85 11.35 6.88 -4.47
C ASP A 85 10.15 7.08 -5.40
N GLY A 86 9.03 7.62 -4.90
CA GLY A 86 7.87 8.00 -5.69
C GLY A 86 7.09 6.80 -6.20
N ASP A 87 7.15 5.67 -5.48
CA ASP A 87 6.43 4.45 -5.85
C ASP A 87 4.96 4.45 -5.40
N GLY A 88 4.56 5.48 -4.65
CA GLY A 88 3.22 5.66 -4.11
C GLY A 88 3.00 4.96 -2.77
N ILE A 89 4.02 4.40 -2.14
CA ILE A 89 3.99 3.78 -0.82
C ILE A 89 4.58 4.76 0.19
N TRP A 90 3.68 5.48 0.83
CA TRP A 90 4.03 6.44 1.86
C TRP A 90 4.41 5.71 3.13
N THR A 91 5.53 6.10 3.75
CA THR A 91 6.08 5.46 4.94
C THR A 91 6.34 6.48 6.05
N ARG A 92 6.09 6.07 7.31
CA ARG A 92 6.48 6.84 8.48
C ARG A 92 6.83 5.92 9.64
N VAL A 93 7.81 6.31 10.44
CA VAL A 93 8.22 5.59 11.64
C VAL A 93 7.88 6.39 12.87
N GLU A 94 7.17 5.79 13.82
CA GLU A 94 6.83 6.41 15.11
C GLU A 94 7.44 5.62 16.26
N ASN A 95 8.03 6.33 17.22
CA ASN A 95 8.55 5.72 18.44
C ASN A 95 7.44 5.66 19.50
N LEU A 96 6.61 4.63 19.42
CA LEU A 96 5.48 4.44 20.34
C LEU A 96 5.89 3.48 21.48
N PRO A 97 5.72 3.88 22.76
CA PRO A 97 5.88 2.95 23.88
C PRO A 97 4.77 1.88 23.87
N PRO A 98 4.88 0.83 24.70
CA PRO A 98 3.80 -0.14 24.85
C PRO A 98 2.46 0.54 25.19
N GLY A 99 1.41 0.14 24.51
CA GLY A 99 0.12 0.82 24.57
C GLY A 99 -0.85 0.43 23.47
N ARG A 100 -2.03 1.07 23.49
CA ARG A 100 -3.09 0.88 22.50
C ARG A 100 -3.37 2.20 21.80
N TYR A 101 -3.13 2.25 20.50
CA TYR A 101 -3.20 3.46 19.69
C TYR A 101 -4.26 3.33 18.60
N GLN A 102 -4.98 4.42 18.38
CA GLN A 102 -5.91 4.55 17.26
C GLN A 102 -5.28 5.47 16.22
N TYR A 103 -5.44 5.12 14.94
CA TYR A 103 -4.88 5.91 13.86
C TYR A 103 -5.72 5.84 12.58
N LYS A 104 -5.46 6.82 11.70
CA LYS A 104 -5.92 6.90 10.30
C LYS A 104 -4.84 7.55 9.44
N PHE A 105 -4.98 7.39 8.13
CA PHE A 105 -4.23 8.14 7.13
C PHE A 105 -5.07 9.31 6.62
N VAL A 106 -4.45 10.47 6.46
CA VAL A 106 -5.07 11.69 5.91
C VAL A 106 -4.40 12.00 4.59
N ILE A 107 -5.17 11.87 3.51
CA ILE A 107 -4.71 12.07 2.14
C ILE A 107 -5.10 13.48 1.70
N ASP A 108 -4.12 14.24 1.21
CA ASP A 108 -4.27 15.60 0.71
C ASP A 108 -5.09 16.50 1.65
N GLU A 109 -4.81 16.36 2.97
CA GLU A 109 -5.39 17.13 4.07
C GLU A 109 -6.91 16.98 4.28
N LYS A 110 -7.59 16.17 3.46
CA LYS A 110 -9.06 16.12 3.39
C LYS A 110 -9.64 14.75 3.63
N THR A 111 -9.00 13.72 3.08
CA THR A 111 -9.60 12.38 3.04
C THR A 111 -9.02 11.50 4.13
N TRP A 112 -9.85 11.19 5.12
CA TRP A 112 -9.50 10.29 6.21
C TRP A 112 -9.77 8.84 5.81
N LYS A 113 -8.77 7.97 5.95
CA LYS A 113 -8.85 6.54 5.62
C LYS A 113 -8.32 5.69 6.76
N GLU A 114 -9.05 4.63 7.09
CA GLU A 114 -8.51 3.53 7.88
C GLU A 114 -7.40 2.82 7.09
N ASP A 115 -6.52 2.13 7.80
CA ASP A 115 -5.54 1.24 7.21
C ASP A 115 -6.23 0.00 6.62
N PRO A 116 -6.25 -0.17 5.28
CA PRO A 116 -6.90 -1.32 4.65
C PRO A 116 -6.15 -2.64 4.88
N ASN A 117 -4.93 -2.58 5.42
CA ASN A 117 -4.08 -3.74 5.69
C ASN A 117 -4.10 -4.14 7.17
N ASN A 118 -4.68 -3.32 8.06
CA ASN A 118 -4.86 -3.66 9.46
C ASN A 118 -6.28 -4.16 9.73
N PRO A 119 -6.47 -5.47 10.03
CA PRO A 119 -7.79 -6.00 10.34
C PRO A 119 -8.33 -5.54 11.70
N GLN A 120 -7.47 -5.04 12.60
CA GLN A 120 -7.89 -4.54 13.90
C GLN A 120 -8.37 -3.11 13.77
N ARG A 121 -9.62 -2.88 14.20
CA ARG A 121 -10.28 -1.58 14.12
C ARG A 121 -11.25 -1.36 15.28
N VAL A 122 -11.58 -0.11 15.51
CA VAL A 122 -12.52 0.33 16.55
C VAL A 122 -13.44 1.40 15.96
N ASP A 123 -14.71 1.39 16.37
CA ASP A 123 -15.70 2.39 15.93
C ASP A 123 -15.21 3.80 16.25
N ASP A 124 -15.33 4.72 15.29
CA ASP A 124 -14.86 6.11 15.46
C ASP A 124 -15.92 7.07 16.02
N GLY A 125 -17.15 6.61 16.25
CA GLY A 125 -18.28 7.40 16.73
C GLY A 125 -18.99 8.22 15.66
N TYR A 126 -18.53 8.16 14.40
CA TYR A 126 -19.06 8.92 13.26
C TYR A 126 -19.57 8.01 12.13
N GLY A 127 -19.80 6.73 12.41
CA GLY A 127 -20.25 5.74 11.44
C GLY A 127 -19.13 5.12 10.60
N GLY A 128 -17.87 5.35 10.99
CA GLY A 128 -16.69 4.70 10.43
C GLY A 128 -15.86 3.98 11.49
N TYR A 129 -14.60 3.70 11.17
CA TYR A 129 -13.66 3.07 12.10
C TYR A 129 -12.30 3.74 12.06
N ASN A 130 -11.61 3.72 13.21
CA ASN A 130 -10.18 3.92 13.33
C ASN A 130 -9.46 2.57 13.28
N SER A 131 -8.26 2.54 12.70
CA SER A 131 -7.38 1.36 12.81
C SER A 131 -6.79 1.29 14.21
N LEU A 132 -6.68 0.08 14.76
CA LEU A 132 -6.17 -0.16 16.11
C LEU A 132 -4.80 -0.82 16.04
N LEU A 133 -3.82 -0.18 16.69
CA LEU A 133 -2.48 -0.72 16.89
C LEU A 133 -2.31 -1.07 18.38
N VAL A 134 -1.81 -2.27 18.65
CA VAL A 134 -1.36 -2.68 19.99
C VAL A 134 0.15 -2.84 19.95
N VAL A 135 0.83 -2.14 20.84
CA VAL A 135 2.29 -2.20 21.02
C VAL A 135 2.55 -2.87 22.37
N ASP A 136 3.28 -3.98 22.34
CA ASP A 136 3.71 -4.73 23.53
C ASP A 136 5.18 -4.45 23.88
#